data_AF-A0A2N2ITV8-F1
#
_entry.id   AF-A0A2N2ITV8-F1
#
_cell.length_a   1.000
_cell.length_b   1.000
_cell.length_c   1.000
_cell.angle_alpha   90.00
_cell.angle_beta   90.00
_cell.angle_gamma   90.00
#
_symmetry.space_group_name_H-M   'P 1'
#
loop_
_entity.id
_entity.type
_entity.pdbx_description
1 polymer ?
#
loop_
_entity_poly.entity_id
_entity_poly.type
_entity_poly.pdbx_seq_one_letter_code
_entity_poly.pdbx_strand_id
1 'polypeptide(L)'
;MHRSLSNLSSCFAKLPVLLGFGVLALGLSGCPSGMCLVKVCKGDSSNCRCSWDTCPSGSYFDTQRDACVCEMGRVSLNSSCMTQAEANAYCGAGARYEGYGCVRIVCPPGQELDLTTGACLAKQQVDKVAENMGVQVGEGQKLGCPPGLVLIVENAQSASCVPPENTCSRDETWNGQACVKVLQCSPGWILDTASGQCVAVSTNETDYTVDLQAWTSASYGTPGGPGTPAFCSGFNKKPRTFGVGPGATVHVLIDVQVQAPGRSVVQAQVATSGRMQAGGAPVTQQGAAEIQRTAQELLASLRVQGGKTASDAGQTSVRCTIVNAAQPAPVPESGGL
;
A
#
# COMPACT_ATOMS: atom_id res chain seq x y z
N MET A 1 -20.24 -2.80 -45.03
CA MET A 1 -20.08 -4.25 -44.78
C MET A 1 -20.18 -4.48 -43.28
N HIS A 2 -21.40 -4.75 -42.78
CA HIS A 2 -21.63 -5.18 -41.40
C HIS A 2 -21.22 -6.65 -41.26
N ARG A 3 -20.32 -6.97 -40.33
CA ARG A 3 -20.16 -8.34 -39.84
C ARG A 3 -20.46 -8.36 -38.35
N SER A 4 -21.50 -9.14 -38.05
CA SER A 4 -22.00 -9.47 -36.73
C SER A 4 -20.92 -10.17 -35.91
N LEU A 5 -20.59 -9.63 -34.73
CA LEU A 5 -19.83 -10.31 -33.68
C LEU A 5 -20.86 -11.01 -32.79
N SER A 6 -21.01 -12.32 -32.99
CA SER A 6 -21.78 -13.19 -32.12
C SER A 6 -21.04 -14.52 -32.08
N ASN A 7 -20.63 -14.94 -30.87
CA ASN A 7 -19.99 -16.20 -30.47
C ASN A 7 -18.56 -16.05 -29.91
N LEU A 8 -18.50 -15.79 -28.61
CA LEU A 8 -17.41 -16.17 -27.71
C LEU A 8 -18.05 -16.47 -26.35
N SER A 9 -18.72 -17.62 -26.26
CA SER A 9 -19.03 -18.26 -24.98
C SER A 9 -18.23 -19.56 -24.89
N SER A 10 -17.68 -19.79 -23.71
CA SER A 10 -17.10 -21.04 -23.18
C SER A 10 -15.57 -21.14 -23.19
N CYS A 11 -14.94 -20.66 -22.12
CA CYS A 11 -13.67 -21.20 -21.65
C CYS A 11 -13.93 -22.60 -21.05
N PHE A 12 -13.85 -23.66 -21.86
CA PHE A 12 -13.86 -25.03 -21.35
C PHE A 12 -12.45 -25.42 -20.89
N ALA A 13 -12.22 -25.38 -19.58
CA ALA A 13 -11.13 -26.13 -18.95
C ALA A 13 -11.45 -27.63 -19.09
N LYS A 14 -10.54 -28.41 -19.70
CA LYS A 14 -10.64 -29.87 -19.76
C LYS A 14 -10.37 -30.45 -18.37
N LEU A 15 -11.42 -30.80 -17.63
CA LEU A 15 -11.31 -31.69 -16.47
C LEU A 15 -11.47 -33.17 -16.89
N PRO A 16 -10.66 -34.11 -16.37
CA PRO A 16 -10.90 -35.53 -16.53
C PRO A 16 -12.13 -35.95 -15.70
N VAL A 17 -13.07 -36.62 -16.36
CA VAL A 17 -14.32 -37.12 -15.78
C VAL A 17 -14.03 -38.32 -14.88
N LEU A 18 -14.17 -38.14 -13.57
CA LEU A 18 -14.33 -39.22 -12.59
C LEU A 18 -15.79 -39.17 -12.10
N LEU A 19 -16.57 -40.18 -12.46
CA LEU A 19 -17.99 -40.34 -12.12
C LEU A 19 -18.15 -40.65 -10.62
N GLY A 20 -18.65 -39.68 -9.87
CA GLY A 20 -19.15 -39.85 -8.50
C GLY A 20 -20.24 -38.81 -8.23
N PHE A 21 -21.48 -39.26 -8.01
CA PHE A 21 -22.65 -38.41 -7.77
C PHE A 21 -22.52 -37.66 -6.44
N GLY A 22 -22.16 -36.38 -6.52
CA GLY A 22 -22.31 -35.39 -5.45
C GLY A 22 -22.72 -34.07 -6.08
N VAL A 23 -23.85 -33.50 -5.67
CA VAL A 23 -24.32 -32.18 -6.13
C VAL A 23 -23.37 -31.12 -5.55
N LEU A 24 -22.29 -30.83 -6.28
CA LEU A 24 -21.43 -29.69 -6.05
C LEU A 24 -22.08 -28.47 -6.70
N ALA A 25 -22.36 -27.44 -5.91
CA ALA A 25 -22.69 -26.12 -6.41
C ALA A 25 -21.50 -25.63 -7.25
N LEU A 26 -21.64 -25.67 -8.58
CA LEU A 26 -20.72 -25.04 -9.51
C LEU A 26 -20.86 -23.53 -9.34
N GLY A 27 -20.05 -22.96 -8.44
CA GLY A 27 -19.84 -21.52 -8.41
C GLY A 27 -19.37 -21.09 -9.80
N LEU A 28 -20.05 -20.12 -10.39
CA LEU A 28 -19.62 -19.41 -11.59
C LEU A 28 -18.37 -18.61 -11.23
N SER A 29 -17.23 -19.29 -11.18
CA SER A 29 -15.93 -18.66 -11.07
C SER A 29 -15.61 -18.03 -12.42
N GLY A 30 -15.68 -16.70 -12.51
CA GLY A 30 -15.28 -16.01 -13.71
C GLY A 30 -13.84 -16.30 -14.10
N CYS A 31 -13.54 -16.13 -15.39
CA CYS A 31 -12.21 -16.39 -15.92
C CYS A 31 -11.15 -15.56 -15.15
N PRO A 32 -10.06 -16.20 -14.68
CA PRO A 32 -9.03 -15.50 -13.92
C PRO A 32 -8.40 -14.34 -14.71
N SER A 33 -8.11 -13.23 -14.05
CA SER A 33 -7.42 -12.11 -14.71
C SER A 33 -5.97 -12.44 -15.03
N GLY A 34 -5.43 -11.77 -16.05
CA GLY A 34 -4.04 -11.88 -16.43
C GLY A 34 -3.73 -13.17 -17.19
N MET A 35 -4.65 -13.56 -18.06
CA MET A 35 -4.47 -14.61 -19.06
C MET A 35 -4.36 -14.04 -20.47
N CYS A 36 -3.72 -14.81 -21.35
CA CYS A 36 -3.80 -14.61 -22.79
C CYS A 36 -4.98 -15.40 -23.39
N LEU A 37 -5.97 -14.70 -23.95
CA LEU A 37 -7.15 -15.33 -24.55
C LEU A 37 -6.85 -15.93 -25.91
N VAL A 38 -5.97 -15.28 -26.69
CA VAL A 38 -5.61 -15.71 -28.05
C VAL A 38 -4.09 -15.61 -28.21
N LYS A 39 -3.40 -16.76 -28.18
CA LYS A 39 -1.96 -16.83 -28.50
C LYS A 39 -1.79 -17.01 -30.02
N VAL A 40 -1.06 -16.10 -30.65
CA VAL A 40 -0.69 -16.18 -32.08
C VAL A 40 0.80 -16.47 -32.16
N CYS A 41 1.15 -17.65 -32.63
CA CYS A 41 2.54 -18.08 -32.75
C CYS A 41 3.02 -17.96 -34.19
N LYS A 42 4.24 -17.46 -34.39
CA LYS A 42 4.87 -17.39 -35.70
C LYS A 42 5.99 -18.42 -35.77
N GLY A 43 5.72 -19.54 -36.44
CA GLY A 43 6.65 -20.66 -36.55
C GLY A 43 6.37 -21.73 -35.50
N ASP A 44 7.40 -22.16 -34.78
CA ASP A 44 7.28 -23.09 -33.67
C ASP A 44 6.60 -22.45 -32.44
N SER A 45 6.16 -23.28 -31.50
CA SER A 45 5.43 -22.87 -30.28
C SER A 45 6.22 -21.97 -29.33
N SER A 46 7.48 -21.65 -29.65
CA SER A 46 8.35 -20.82 -28.81
C SER A 46 8.20 -19.31 -29.08
N ASN A 47 7.68 -18.92 -30.25
CA ASN A 47 7.49 -17.52 -30.64
C ASN A 47 6.00 -17.15 -30.71
N CYS A 48 5.35 -17.11 -29.55
CA CYS A 48 3.95 -16.75 -29.39
C CYS A 48 3.80 -15.34 -28.83
N ARG A 49 2.95 -14.53 -29.46
CA ARG A 49 2.48 -13.25 -28.90
C ARG A 49 1.03 -13.38 -28.45
N CYS A 50 0.67 -12.70 -27.38
CA CYS A 50 -0.73 -12.58 -27.02
C CYS A 50 -1.40 -11.58 -27.96
N SER A 51 -2.44 -12.02 -28.68
CA SER A 51 -3.22 -11.14 -29.54
C SER A 51 -4.25 -10.35 -28.73
N TRP A 52 -4.84 -10.97 -27.71
CA TRP A 52 -5.77 -10.34 -26.75
C TRP A 52 -5.46 -10.85 -25.35
N ASP A 53 -5.10 -9.93 -24.47
CA ASP A 53 -4.87 -10.21 -23.06
C ASP A 53 -5.88 -9.48 -22.17
N THR A 54 -5.85 -9.89 -20.91
CA THR A 54 -6.74 -9.43 -19.85
C THR A 54 -5.98 -8.65 -18.79
N CYS A 55 -4.85 -8.06 -19.18
CA CYS A 55 -3.97 -7.34 -18.27
C CYS A 55 -4.51 -5.94 -17.96
N PRO A 56 -4.21 -5.40 -16.76
CA PRO A 56 -4.61 -4.04 -16.41
C PRO A 56 -4.00 -2.98 -17.32
N SER A 57 -4.50 -1.76 -17.21
CA SER A 57 -3.98 -0.61 -17.94
C SER A 57 -2.47 -0.44 -17.71
N GLY A 58 -1.71 -0.21 -18.80
CA GLY A 58 -0.25 -0.03 -18.73
C GLY A 58 0.53 -1.33 -18.54
N SER A 59 -0.07 -2.49 -18.82
CA SER A 59 0.57 -3.79 -18.87
C SER A 59 0.18 -4.58 -20.12
N TYR A 60 0.96 -5.61 -20.42
CA TYR A 60 0.69 -6.59 -21.47
C TYR A 60 0.99 -8.00 -20.96
N PHE A 61 0.44 -9.02 -21.62
CA PHE A 61 0.73 -10.40 -21.25
C PHE A 61 2.07 -10.88 -21.83
N ASP A 62 3.00 -11.25 -20.96
CA ASP A 62 4.26 -11.88 -21.32
C ASP A 62 4.05 -13.40 -21.41
N THR A 63 4.14 -13.93 -22.63
CA THR A 63 3.94 -15.36 -22.91
C THR A 63 5.07 -16.26 -22.39
N GLN A 64 6.25 -15.72 -22.12
CA GLN A 64 7.36 -16.48 -21.53
C GLN A 64 7.19 -16.61 -20.02
N ARG A 65 6.67 -15.56 -19.38
CA ARG A 65 6.38 -15.53 -17.94
C ARG A 65 4.99 -16.05 -17.58
N ASP A 66 4.14 -16.23 -18.60
CA ASP A 66 2.73 -16.58 -18.50
C ASP A 66 1.98 -15.69 -17.49
N ALA A 67 2.30 -14.38 -17.51
CA ALA A 67 1.80 -13.39 -16.57
C ALA A 67 1.72 -12.00 -17.20
N CYS A 68 0.90 -11.13 -16.62
CA CYS A 68 0.94 -9.71 -16.95
C CYS A 68 2.24 -9.08 -16.46
N VAL A 69 2.81 -8.19 -17.28
CA VAL A 69 3.98 -7.40 -16.93
C VAL A 69 3.76 -5.94 -17.34
N CYS A 70 4.30 -5.01 -16.57
CA CYS A 70 4.16 -3.61 -16.89
C CYS A 70 4.92 -3.23 -18.17
N GLU A 71 4.35 -2.28 -18.91
CA GLU A 71 5.02 -1.65 -20.04
C GLU A 71 6.33 -0.96 -19.62
N MET A 72 7.21 -0.74 -20.60
CA MET A 72 8.47 -0.04 -20.37
C MET A 72 8.23 1.34 -19.74
N GLY A 73 9.00 1.69 -18.70
CA GLY A 73 8.86 2.95 -17.97
C GLY A 73 7.78 2.93 -16.89
N ARG A 74 7.10 1.79 -16.68
CA ARG A 74 6.18 1.55 -15.57
C ARG A 74 6.71 0.48 -14.61
N VAL A 75 6.24 0.51 -13.37
CA VAL A 75 6.59 -0.42 -12.30
C VAL A 75 5.35 -1.10 -11.75
N SER A 76 5.46 -2.38 -11.41
CA SER A 76 4.36 -3.12 -10.75
C SER A 76 4.34 -2.73 -9.27
N LEU A 77 3.26 -2.10 -8.84
CA LEU A 77 3.10 -1.66 -7.46
C LEU A 77 1.62 -1.70 -7.08
N ASN A 78 1.31 -2.37 -5.96
CA ASN A 78 -0.05 -2.55 -5.45
C ASN A 78 -1.07 -2.93 -6.54
N SER A 79 -0.80 -4.02 -7.27
CA SER A 79 -1.58 -4.58 -8.39
C SER A 79 -1.66 -3.74 -9.67
N SER A 80 -0.92 -2.63 -9.77
CA SER A 80 -1.05 -1.64 -10.85
C SER A 80 0.28 -1.39 -11.55
N CYS A 81 0.24 -0.86 -12.78
CA CYS A 81 1.43 -0.45 -13.50
C CYS A 81 1.60 1.06 -13.49
N MET A 82 2.43 1.55 -12.57
CA MET A 82 2.61 2.98 -12.30
C MET A 82 3.82 3.55 -13.01
N THR A 83 3.74 4.80 -13.44
CA THR A 83 4.92 5.62 -13.74
C THR A 83 5.73 5.90 -12.46
N GLN A 84 6.97 6.33 -12.60
CA GLN A 84 7.80 6.70 -11.45
C GLN A 84 7.17 7.80 -10.57
N ALA A 85 6.48 8.77 -11.18
CA ALA A 85 5.82 9.85 -10.44
C ALA A 85 4.63 9.32 -9.63
N GLU A 86 3.81 8.44 -10.21
CA GLU A 86 2.70 7.77 -9.52
C GLU A 86 3.20 6.86 -8.39
N ALA A 87 4.28 6.11 -8.62
CA ALA A 87 4.89 5.27 -7.60
C ALA A 87 5.47 6.08 -6.42
N ASN A 88 6.10 7.23 -6.71
CA ASN A 88 6.55 8.16 -5.66
C ASN A 88 5.37 8.74 -4.87
N ALA A 89 4.26 9.08 -5.54
CA ALA A 89 3.05 9.56 -4.87
C ALA A 89 2.44 8.50 -3.95
N TYR A 90 2.42 7.23 -4.37
CA TYR A 90 2.01 6.10 -3.53
C TYR A 90 2.88 5.98 -2.26
N CYS A 91 4.20 6.21 -2.37
CA CYS A 91 5.10 6.13 -1.22
C CYS A 91 4.88 7.24 -0.17
N GLY A 92 4.29 8.37 -0.58
CA GLY A 92 4.04 9.53 0.28
C GLY A 92 5.29 10.38 0.51
N ALA A 93 5.12 11.56 1.10
CA ALA A 93 6.13 12.63 1.12
C ALA A 93 7.50 12.23 1.73
N GLY A 94 7.52 11.39 2.76
CA GLY A 94 8.76 10.95 3.43
C GLY A 94 9.51 9.79 2.74
N ALA A 95 9.05 9.35 1.57
CA ALA A 95 9.59 8.21 0.87
C ALA A 95 9.58 8.42 -0.65
N ARG A 96 10.28 7.55 -1.36
CA ARG A 96 10.27 7.47 -2.82
C ARG A 96 10.25 6.02 -3.26
N TYR A 97 9.80 5.77 -4.48
CA TYR A 97 9.91 4.44 -5.06
C TYR A 97 11.33 4.21 -5.58
N GLU A 98 11.98 3.13 -5.16
CA GLU A 98 13.31 2.74 -5.62
C GLU A 98 13.43 1.22 -5.74
N GLY A 99 13.82 0.74 -6.92
CA GLY A 99 13.96 -0.69 -7.20
C GLY A 99 12.62 -1.43 -7.15
N TYR A 100 12.27 -1.94 -5.98
CA TYR A 100 11.16 -2.88 -5.74
C TYR A 100 10.17 -2.41 -4.67
N GLY A 101 10.16 -1.13 -4.31
CA GLY A 101 9.16 -0.58 -3.40
C GLY A 101 9.56 0.77 -2.82
N CYS A 102 8.74 1.25 -1.88
CA CYS A 102 9.00 2.50 -1.18
C CYS A 102 10.21 2.41 -0.25
N VAL A 103 11.14 3.33 -0.39
CA VAL A 103 12.28 3.54 0.52
C VAL A 103 12.17 4.92 1.17
N ARG A 104 12.55 5.03 2.43
CA ARG A 104 12.64 6.31 3.14
C ARG A 104 13.65 7.22 2.44
N ILE A 105 13.34 8.50 2.34
CA ILE A 105 14.31 9.51 1.87
C ILE A 105 15.46 9.60 2.87
N VAL A 106 16.70 9.51 2.37
CA VAL A 106 17.89 9.69 3.19
C VAL A 106 18.34 11.14 3.07
N CYS A 107 18.35 11.85 4.20
CA CYS A 107 18.82 13.22 4.25
C CYS A 107 20.35 13.30 4.28
N PRO A 108 20.94 14.40 3.77
CA PRO A 108 22.37 14.66 3.93
C PRO A 108 22.81 14.61 5.40
N PRO A 109 24.09 14.32 5.68
CA PRO A 109 24.62 14.33 7.04
C PRO A 109 24.27 15.61 7.81
N GLY A 110 23.81 15.48 9.05
CA GLY A 110 23.42 16.61 9.91
C GLY A 110 22.03 17.19 9.63
N GLN A 111 21.24 16.55 8.78
CA GLN A 111 19.84 16.91 8.53
C GLN A 111 18.90 15.78 8.95
N GLU A 112 17.68 16.13 9.36
CA GLU A 112 16.64 15.17 9.73
C GLU A 112 15.44 15.27 8.78
N LEU A 113 14.89 14.13 8.39
CA LEU A 113 13.73 14.09 7.50
C LEU A 113 12.45 14.45 8.27
N ASP A 114 11.74 15.48 7.82
CA ASP A 114 10.35 15.71 8.19
C ASP A 114 9.43 14.79 7.39
N LEU A 115 8.80 13.84 8.07
CA LEU A 115 7.95 12.84 7.42
C LEU A 115 6.63 13.38 6.90
N THR A 116 6.24 14.60 7.27
CA THR A 116 5.00 15.20 6.75
C THR A 116 5.24 15.94 5.45
N THR A 117 6.37 16.62 5.31
CA THR A 117 6.70 17.44 4.13
C THR A 117 7.63 16.74 3.16
N GLY A 118 8.38 15.73 3.60
CA GLY A 118 9.45 15.11 2.81
C GLY A 118 10.73 15.94 2.74
N ALA A 119 10.79 17.07 3.44
CA ALA A 119 11.94 17.95 3.45
C ALA A 119 12.99 17.50 4.46
N CYS A 120 14.26 17.68 4.09
CA CYS A 120 15.36 17.54 5.03
C CYS A 120 15.56 18.84 5.79
N LEU A 121 15.40 18.77 7.11
CA LEU A 121 15.53 19.89 8.03
C LEU A 121 16.99 20.02 8.47
N ALA A 122 17.54 21.22 8.35
CA ALA A 122 18.86 21.53 8.88
C ALA A 122 18.86 21.48 10.41
N LYS A 123 20.03 21.26 11.03
CA LYS A 123 20.20 21.24 12.49
C LYS A 123 19.47 22.39 13.20
N GLN A 124 19.60 23.62 12.74
CA GLN A 124 18.92 24.79 13.34
C GLN A 124 17.39 24.67 13.36
N GLN A 125 16.80 24.01 12.36
CA GLN A 125 15.36 23.76 12.33
C GLN A 125 14.97 22.62 13.29
N VAL A 126 15.82 21.59 13.41
CA VAL A 126 15.64 20.50 14.37
C VAL A 126 15.81 20.98 15.81
N ASP A 127 16.75 21.88 16.07
CA ASP A 127 16.95 22.51 17.38
C ASP A 127 15.70 23.33 17.78
N LYS A 128 15.07 24.04 16.82
CA LYS A 128 13.76 24.68 17.07
C LYS A 128 12.64 23.68 17.38
N VAL A 129 12.66 22.49 16.78
CA VAL A 129 11.73 21.41 17.15
C VAL A 129 11.97 20.98 18.60
N ALA A 130 13.24 20.83 19.00
CA ALA A 130 13.59 20.50 20.37
C ALA A 130 13.10 21.57 21.37
N GLU A 131 13.34 22.85 21.07
CA GLU A 131 12.88 23.99 21.87
C GLU A 131 11.35 23.99 22.05
N ASN A 132 10.59 23.79 20.96
CA ASN A 132 9.12 23.69 21.00
C ASN A 132 8.63 22.54 21.89
N MET A 133 9.46 21.52 22.08
CA MET A 133 9.18 20.38 22.93
C MET A 133 9.74 20.52 24.36
N GLY A 134 10.35 21.66 24.68
CA GLY A 134 10.99 21.90 25.97
C GLY A 134 12.28 21.10 26.18
N VAL A 135 12.93 20.67 25.10
CA VAL A 135 14.19 19.92 25.12
C VAL A 135 15.35 20.87 24.81
N GLN A 136 16.27 21.02 25.77
CA GLN A 136 17.47 21.85 25.59
C GLN A 136 18.59 21.02 24.96
N VAL A 137 18.96 21.35 23.72
CA VAL A 137 20.09 20.72 23.02
C VAL A 137 21.34 21.58 23.25
N GLY A 138 22.32 21.04 23.96
CA GLY A 138 23.58 21.71 24.24
C GLY A 138 24.57 21.68 23.08
N GLU A 139 25.73 22.33 23.27
CA GLU A 139 26.85 22.26 22.34
C GLU A 139 27.35 20.82 22.19
N GLY A 140 27.59 20.37 20.95
CA GLY A 140 27.98 18.98 20.64
C GLY A 140 26.88 17.93 20.81
N GLN A 141 25.63 18.37 21.04
CA GLN A 141 24.46 17.51 21.11
C GLN A 141 23.50 17.76 19.95
N LYS A 142 22.66 16.78 19.66
CA LYS A 142 21.52 16.87 18.75
C LYS A 142 20.26 16.31 19.41
N LEU A 143 19.10 16.67 18.88
CA LEU A 143 17.86 15.97 19.21
C LEU A 143 17.96 14.51 18.74
N GLY A 144 17.61 13.57 19.61
CA GLY A 144 17.65 12.15 19.29
C GLY A 144 16.73 11.34 20.20
N CYS A 145 16.93 10.03 20.17
CA CYS A 145 16.16 9.09 20.96
C CYS A 145 17.06 8.21 21.83
N PRO A 146 16.52 7.65 22.93
CA PRO A 146 17.21 6.61 23.69
C PRO A 146 17.64 5.43 22.80
N PRO A 147 18.66 4.64 23.23
CA PRO A 147 19.12 3.48 22.47
C PRO A 147 17.98 2.53 22.11
N GLY A 148 17.98 2.03 20.88
CA GLY A 148 16.96 1.12 20.37
C GLY A 148 15.68 1.80 19.85
N LEU A 149 15.61 3.13 19.84
CA LEU A 149 14.49 3.89 19.28
C LEU A 149 14.95 4.80 18.13
N VAL A 150 14.02 5.14 17.25
CA VAL A 150 14.27 5.99 16.09
C VAL A 150 13.57 7.34 16.24
N LEU A 151 14.30 8.41 15.97
CA LEU A 151 13.75 9.78 15.95
C LEU A 151 12.91 9.98 14.70
N ILE A 152 11.68 10.45 14.90
CA ILE A 152 10.78 10.88 13.85
C ILE A 152 10.44 12.34 14.05
N VAL A 153 10.72 13.18 13.05
CA VAL A 153 10.31 14.58 13.03
C VAL A 153 9.01 14.71 12.24
N GLU A 154 8.04 15.42 12.83
CA GLU A 154 6.70 15.62 12.30
C GLU A 154 6.43 17.12 12.12
N ASN A 155 6.15 17.53 10.87
CA ASN A 155 5.68 18.88 10.53
C ASN A 155 6.62 20.02 10.93
N ALA A 156 7.93 19.75 11.03
CA ALA A 156 8.94 20.70 11.52
C ALA A 156 8.58 21.38 12.87
N GLN A 157 7.72 20.76 13.68
CA GLN A 157 7.20 21.32 14.93
C GLN A 157 7.30 20.37 16.12
N SER A 158 7.24 19.07 15.86
CA SER A 158 7.30 18.07 16.92
C SER A 158 8.14 16.88 16.49
N ALA A 159 8.57 16.09 17.46
CA ALA A 159 9.27 14.86 17.25
C ALA A 159 8.80 13.78 18.24
N SER A 160 9.09 12.54 17.86
CA SER A 160 8.67 11.34 18.57
C SER A 160 9.77 10.30 18.49
N CYS A 161 9.91 9.49 19.54
CA CYS A 161 10.76 8.31 19.51
C CYS A 161 9.89 7.08 19.33
N VAL A 162 10.08 6.37 18.22
CA VAL A 162 9.28 5.19 17.87
C VAL A 162 10.15 3.94 17.83
N PRO A 163 9.59 2.75 18.06
CA PRO A 163 10.30 1.50 17.83
C PRO A 163 10.74 1.35 16.37
N PRO A 164 11.89 0.71 16.07
CA PRO A 164 12.39 0.51 14.71
C PRO A 164 11.38 -0.18 13.79
N GLU A 165 10.61 -1.15 14.30
CA GLU A 165 9.57 -1.85 13.55
C GLU A 165 8.44 -0.93 13.05
N ASN A 166 8.24 0.23 13.68
CA ASN A 166 7.28 1.24 13.25
C ASN A 166 7.84 2.19 12.18
N THR A 167 9.10 2.04 11.79
CA THR A 167 9.76 2.91 10.80
C THR A 167 9.74 2.36 9.38
N CYS A 168 9.25 1.12 9.20
CA CYS A 168 9.19 0.49 7.89
C CYS A 168 8.33 1.29 6.92
N SER A 169 8.77 1.34 5.66
CA SER A 169 8.04 1.94 4.56
C SER A 169 6.82 1.09 4.17
N ARG A 170 5.94 1.61 3.30
CA ARG A 170 4.68 0.93 2.91
C ARG A 170 4.88 -0.49 2.39
N ASP A 171 5.91 -0.71 1.59
CA ASP A 171 6.21 -2.02 1.00
C ASP A 171 7.30 -2.75 1.78
N GLU A 172 7.37 -2.50 3.09
CA GLU A 172 8.32 -3.16 4.00
C GLU A 172 7.60 -3.77 5.20
N THR A 173 8.16 -4.87 5.70
CA THR A 173 7.76 -5.49 6.96
C THR A 173 8.97 -5.63 7.86
N TRP A 174 8.75 -5.57 9.17
CA TRP A 174 9.78 -5.88 10.15
C TRP A 174 10.00 -7.39 10.22
N ASN A 175 11.24 -7.85 10.09
CA ASN A 175 11.59 -9.27 10.21
C ASN A 175 12.21 -9.65 11.58
N GLY A 176 12.16 -8.74 12.56
CA GLY A 176 12.84 -8.89 13.85
C GLY A 176 14.19 -8.17 13.94
N GLN A 177 14.77 -7.76 12.82
CA GLN A 177 16.09 -7.11 12.75
C GLN A 177 16.10 -5.85 11.90
N ALA A 178 15.40 -5.86 10.77
CA ALA A 178 15.34 -4.75 9.84
C ALA A 178 14.00 -4.73 9.10
N CYS A 179 13.71 -3.58 8.47
CA CYS A 179 12.65 -3.46 7.49
C CYS A 179 13.10 -4.13 6.19
N VAL A 180 12.36 -5.14 5.75
CA VAL A 180 12.61 -5.89 4.52
C VAL A 180 11.47 -5.71 3.54
N LYS A 181 11.78 -5.70 2.24
CA LYS A 181 10.76 -5.57 1.19
C LYS A 181 9.76 -6.72 1.26
N VAL A 182 8.49 -6.39 1.13
CA VAL A 182 7.43 -7.39 0.93
C VAL A 182 7.47 -7.92 -0.50
N LEU A 183 6.88 -9.10 -0.71
CA LEU A 183 6.73 -9.69 -2.04
C LEU A 183 5.93 -8.74 -2.94
N GLN A 184 6.50 -8.39 -4.10
CA GLN A 184 5.79 -7.66 -5.15
C GLN A 184 5.00 -8.64 -6.02
N CYS A 185 3.72 -8.35 -6.21
CA CYS A 185 2.83 -9.16 -7.05
C CYS A 185 2.81 -8.64 -8.49
N SER A 186 2.45 -9.51 -9.41
CA SER A 186 2.21 -9.13 -10.80
C SER A 186 1.01 -8.18 -10.91
N PRO A 187 0.90 -7.36 -11.96
CA PRO A 187 -0.28 -6.51 -12.19
C PRO A 187 -1.57 -7.34 -12.20
N GLY A 188 -2.62 -6.83 -11.56
CA GLY A 188 -3.88 -7.56 -11.31
C GLY A 188 -3.86 -8.44 -10.04
N TRP A 189 -2.72 -8.55 -9.38
CA TRP A 189 -2.53 -9.31 -8.15
C TRP A 189 -2.01 -8.40 -7.03
N ILE A 190 -2.43 -8.67 -5.81
CA ILE A 190 -2.01 -7.95 -4.60
C ILE A 190 -1.52 -8.94 -3.56
N LEU A 191 -0.57 -8.52 -2.72
CA LEU A 191 -0.12 -9.35 -1.61
C LEU A 191 -1.22 -9.36 -0.54
N ASP A 192 -1.83 -10.52 -0.31
CA ASP A 192 -2.60 -10.76 0.89
C ASP A 192 -1.63 -11.06 2.03
N THR A 193 -1.46 -10.10 2.93
CA THR A 193 -0.53 -10.23 4.06
C THR A 193 -0.95 -11.31 5.06
N ALA A 194 -2.22 -11.72 5.06
CA ALA A 194 -2.69 -12.79 5.95
C ALA A 194 -2.21 -14.17 5.48
N SER A 195 -2.29 -14.46 4.19
CA SER A 195 -1.77 -15.70 3.60
C SER A 195 -0.29 -15.63 3.20
N GLY A 196 0.25 -14.42 3.05
CA GLY A 196 1.59 -14.19 2.49
C GLY A 196 1.69 -14.51 1.01
N GLN A 197 0.56 -14.59 0.30
CA GLN A 197 0.49 -14.95 -1.12
C GLN A 197 -0.07 -13.80 -1.96
N CYS A 198 0.29 -13.79 -3.24
CA CYS A 198 -0.37 -12.92 -4.20
C CYS A 198 -1.76 -13.47 -4.52
N VAL A 199 -2.80 -12.65 -4.34
CA VAL A 199 -4.18 -12.98 -4.67
C VAL A 199 -4.67 -12.11 -5.82
N ALA A 200 -5.47 -12.70 -6.72
CA ALA A 200 -6.06 -11.97 -7.82
C ALA A 200 -7.13 -11.02 -7.27
N VAL A 201 -7.07 -9.75 -7.67
CA VAL A 201 -8.08 -8.73 -7.33
C VAL A 201 -8.84 -8.26 -8.55
N SER A 202 -8.63 -8.94 -9.68
CA SER A 202 -9.36 -8.73 -10.90
C SER A 202 -9.82 -10.06 -11.47
N THR A 203 -10.88 -10.02 -12.26
CA THR A 203 -11.35 -11.12 -13.09
C THR A 203 -11.60 -10.58 -14.49
N ASN A 204 -11.74 -11.49 -15.45
CA ASN A 204 -12.07 -11.09 -16.81
C ASN A 204 -12.95 -12.13 -17.51
N GLU A 205 -14.27 -12.01 -17.36
CA GLU A 205 -15.20 -12.78 -18.20
C GLU A 205 -15.41 -12.14 -19.58
N THR A 206 -15.32 -10.80 -19.69
CA THR A 206 -15.51 -10.04 -20.94
C THR A 206 -14.83 -8.67 -20.92
N ASP A 207 -14.80 -8.00 -19.75
CA ASP A 207 -14.10 -6.74 -19.48
C ASP A 207 -13.20 -6.90 -18.24
N TYR A 208 -12.09 -6.15 -18.17
CA TYR A 208 -11.24 -6.08 -16.98
C TYR A 208 -12.05 -5.54 -15.79
N THR A 209 -12.35 -6.43 -14.84
CA THR A 209 -13.22 -6.16 -13.69
C THR A 209 -12.45 -6.35 -12.41
N VAL A 210 -12.38 -5.32 -11.57
CA VAL A 210 -11.77 -5.38 -10.24
C VAL A 210 -12.81 -5.87 -9.22
N ASP A 211 -12.42 -6.84 -8.41
CA ASP A 211 -13.12 -7.16 -7.16
C ASP A 211 -12.76 -6.10 -6.13
N LEU A 212 -13.64 -5.11 -5.98
CA LEU A 212 -13.41 -3.96 -5.14
C LEU A 212 -13.29 -4.35 -3.66
N GLN A 213 -14.00 -5.39 -3.21
CA GLN A 213 -13.92 -5.84 -1.82
C GLN A 213 -12.59 -6.57 -1.56
N ALA A 214 -12.19 -7.48 -2.45
CA ALA A 214 -10.90 -8.16 -2.36
C ALA A 214 -9.74 -7.16 -2.38
N TRP A 215 -9.79 -6.19 -3.31
CA TRP A 215 -8.79 -5.12 -3.38
C TRP A 215 -8.75 -4.28 -2.10
N THR A 216 -9.92 -3.90 -1.56
CA THR A 216 -10.02 -3.12 -0.32
C THR A 216 -9.42 -3.88 0.86
N SER A 217 -9.80 -5.15 1.05
CA SER A 217 -9.29 -5.96 2.17
C SER A 217 -7.79 -6.24 2.07
N ALA A 218 -7.25 -6.47 0.87
CA ALA A 218 -5.82 -6.69 0.70
C ALA A 218 -5.00 -5.39 0.80
N SER A 219 -5.55 -4.24 0.39
CA SER A 219 -4.84 -2.95 0.46
C SER A 219 -4.82 -2.37 1.87
N TYR A 220 -5.94 -2.44 2.59
CA TYR A 220 -6.09 -1.79 3.90
C TYR A 220 -6.04 -2.76 5.08
N GLY A 221 -6.44 -4.02 4.87
CA GLY A 221 -6.50 -5.08 5.89
C GLY A 221 -7.87 -5.77 5.94
N THR A 222 -7.90 -6.97 6.52
CA THR A 222 -9.13 -7.77 6.63
C THR A 222 -10.10 -7.18 7.67
N PRO A 223 -11.43 -7.33 7.49
CA PRO A 223 -12.40 -6.79 8.43
C PRO A 223 -12.20 -7.31 9.86
N GLY A 224 -12.10 -6.40 10.82
CA GLY A 224 -11.83 -6.66 12.24
C GLY A 224 -10.37 -6.99 12.57
N GLY A 225 -9.52 -7.15 11.55
CA GLY A 225 -8.12 -7.54 11.67
C GLY A 225 -7.15 -6.37 11.85
N PRO A 226 -5.84 -6.66 11.89
CA PRO A 226 -4.83 -5.62 11.77
C PRO A 226 -4.90 -4.97 10.38
N GLY A 227 -4.58 -3.67 10.31
CA GLY A 227 -4.36 -3.03 9.02
C GLY A 227 -3.09 -3.57 8.37
N THR A 228 -3.03 -3.52 7.04
CA THR A 228 -1.82 -3.94 6.32
C THR A 228 -0.64 -3.04 6.69
N PRO A 229 0.62 -3.52 6.56
CA PRO A 229 1.80 -2.68 6.70
C PRO A 229 1.75 -1.46 5.76
N ALA A 230 1.31 -1.64 4.52
CA ALA A 230 1.17 -0.56 3.54
C ALA A 230 0.20 0.54 3.98
N PHE A 231 -0.86 0.19 4.72
CA PHE A 231 -1.81 1.16 5.26
C PHE A 231 -1.32 1.77 6.58
N CYS A 232 -1.02 0.96 7.60
CA CYS A 232 -0.68 1.50 8.92
C CYS A 232 0.65 2.28 8.93
N SER A 233 1.64 1.92 8.10
CA SER A 233 2.96 2.59 8.04
C SER A 233 2.90 4.04 7.52
N GLY A 234 1.80 4.43 6.89
CA GLY A 234 1.59 5.81 6.43
C GLY A 234 1.56 6.80 7.59
N PHE A 235 1.08 6.38 8.76
CA PHE A 235 0.80 7.27 9.88
C PHE A 235 1.21 6.74 11.27
N ASN A 236 1.50 5.44 11.46
CA ASN A 236 1.89 4.88 12.76
C ASN A 236 3.19 5.47 13.34
N LYS A 237 4.05 6.03 12.48
CA LYS A 237 5.28 6.76 12.82
C LYS A 237 5.04 8.20 13.28
N LYS A 238 3.78 8.66 13.29
CA LYS A 238 3.40 10.04 13.64
C LYS A 238 2.58 10.11 14.93
N PRO A 239 3.04 9.57 16.06
CA PRO A 239 2.19 9.42 17.24
C PRO A 239 1.67 10.75 17.79
N ARG A 240 2.44 11.85 17.68
CA ARG A 240 2.00 13.18 18.14
C ARG A 240 0.80 13.68 17.37
N THR A 241 0.74 13.40 16.07
CA THR A 241 -0.42 13.67 15.22
C THR A 241 -1.70 13.03 15.77
N PHE A 242 -1.62 11.89 16.46
CA PHE A 242 -2.75 11.19 17.09
C PHE A 242 -2.96 11.54 18.57
N GLY A 243 -2.23 12.52 19.11
CA GLY A 243 -2.30 12.89 20.53
C GLY A 243 -1.65 11.85 21.47
N VAL A 244 -0.80 10.97 20.95
CA VAL A 244 -0.13 9.92 21.73
C VAL A 244 1.11 10.51 22.39
N GLY A 245 1.04 10.69 23.71
CA GLY A 245 2.15 11.19 24.52
C GLY A 245 3.30 10.20 24.67
N PRO A 246 4.49 10.65 25.11
CA PRO A 246 5.63 9.78 25.38
C PRO A 246 5.31 8.62 26.33
N GLY A 247 5.85 7.44 26.03
CA GLY A 247 5.62 6.20 26.79
C GLY A 247 4.26 5.56 26.56
N ALA A 248 3.44 6.08 25.63
CA ALA A 248 2.10 5.57 25.38
C ALA A 248 2.01 4.76 24.09
N THR A 249 1.09 3.80 24.12
CA THR A 249 0.65 3.01 22.97
C THR A 249 -0.86 3.11 22.87
N VAL A 250 -1.36 3.32 21.66
CA VAL A 250 -2.79 3.33 21.38
C VAL A 250 -3.10 2.44 20.19
N HIS A 251 -4.31 1.91 20.17
CA HIS A 251 -4.87 1.25 19.00
C HIS A 251 -5.95 2.14 18.41
N VAL A 252 -5.88 2.35 17.09
CA VAL A 252 -6.89 3.09 16.34
C VAL A 252 -7.68 2.08 15.53
N LEU A 253 -9.01 2.10 15.68
CA LEU A 253 -9.93 1.41 14.79
C LEU A 253 -10.28 2.35 13.65
N ILE A 254 -10.10 1.87 12.42
CA ILE A 254 -10.26 2.67 11.20
C ILE A 254 -11.25 1.96 10.29
N ASP A 255 -12.37 2.61 10.03
CA ASP A 255 -13.31 2.20 8.99
C ASP A 255 -12.87 2.84 7.67
N VAL A 256 -12.74 2.03 6.64
CA VAL A 256 -12.37 2.44 5.27
C VAL A 256 -13.49 2.04 4.33
N GLN A 257 -14.01 3.01 3.59
CA GLN A 257 -15.03 2.81 2.57
C GLN A 257 -14.50 3.26 1.22
N VAL A 258 -14.40 2.34 0.28
CA VAL A 258 -14.09 2.63 -1.12
C VAL A 258 -15.38 2.59 -1.91
N GLN A 259 -15.61 3.60 -2.74
CA GLN A 259 -16.75 3.68 -3.64
C GLN A 259 -16.23 3.84 -5.07
N ALA A 260 -16.82 3.16 -6.04
CA ALA A 260 -16.53 3.29 -7.47
C ALA A 260 -17.82 3.72 -8.19
N PRO A 261 -18.14 5.03 -8.22
CA PRO A 261 -19.36 5.52 -8.87
C PRO A 261 -19.48 5.05 -10.32
N GLY A 262 -20.67 4.59 -10.70
CA GLY A 262 -20.91 4.04 -12.04
C GLY A 262 -20.05 2.82 -12.36
N ARG A 263 -19.59 2.08 -11.34
CA ARG A 263 -18.68 0.93 -11.45
C ARG A 263 -17.38 1.25 -12.16
N SER A 264 -16.92 2.49 -12.08
CA SER A 264 -15.72 2.96 -12.75
C SER A 264 -14.57 3.09 -11.75
N VAL A 265 -13.54 2.26 -11.93
CA VAL A 265 -12.37 2.23 -11.05
C VAL A 265 -11.62 3.56 -11.06
N VAL A 266 -11.53 4.22 -12.22
CA VAL A 266 -10.87 5.52 -12.36
C VAL A 266 -11.61 6.64 -11.60
N GLN A 267 -12.91 6.47 -11.33
CA GLN A 267 -13.72 7.40 -10.55
C GLN A 267 -13.75 7.05 -9.06
N ALA A 268 -13.05 5.99 -8.64
CA ALA A 268 -13.14 5.50 -7.28
C ALA A 268 -12.73 6.58 -6.26
N GLN A 269 -13.35 6.56 -5.09
CA GLN A 269 -13.11 7.47 -3.97
C GLN A 269 -12.99 6.66 -2.69
N VAL A 270 -12.26 7.19 -1.71
CA VAL A 270 -12.13 6.57 -0.39
C VAL A 270 -12.50 7.56 0.68
N ALA A 271 -13.31 7.11 1.63
CA ALA A 271 -13.62 7.82 2.85
C ALA A 271 -13.15 6.98 4.04
N THR A 272 -12.67 7.66 5.08
CA THR A 272 -12.18 7.00 6.29
C THR A 272 -12.76 7.65 7.54
N SER A 273 -12.93 6.86 8.59
CA SER A 273 -13.18 7.35 9.94
C SER A 273 -12.32 6.59 10.94
N GLY A 274 -11.67 7.32 11.85
CA GLY A 274 -10.79 6.77 12.87
C GLY A 274 -11.32 7.03 14.27
N ARG A 275 -11.22 6.03 15.15
CA ARG A 275 -11.52 6.16 16.58
C ARG A 275 -10.49 5.43 17.43
N MET A 276 -10.22 5.97 18.60
CA MET A 276 -9.41 5.32 19.63
C MET A 276 -10.14 4.06 20.09
N GLN A 277 -9.47 2.90 20.07
CA GLN A 277 -10.06 1.64 20.54
C GLN A 277 -10.41 1.74 22.03
N ALA A 278 -9.55 2.39 22.81
CA ALA A 278 -9.84 2.73 24.20
C ALA A 278 -10.80 3.93 24.23
N GLY A 279 -12.02 3.72 24.73
CA GLY A 279 -13.01 4.79 24.95
C GLY A 279 -13.84 5.20 23.72
N GLY A 280 -13.48 4.78 22.51
CA GLY A 280 -14.28 5.04 21.30
C GLY A 280 -14.30 6.49 20.83
N ALA A 281 -13.50 7.36 21.45
CA ALA A 281 -13.37 8.76 21.05
C ALA A 281 -12.82 8.87 19.62
N PRO A 282 -13.25 9.86 18.81
CA PRO A 282 -12.65 10.08 17.51
C PRO A 282 -11.15 10.37 17.66
N VAL A 283 -10.36 10.00 16.64
CA VAL A 283 -8.97 10.48 16.57
C VAL A 283 -8.94 12.00 16.45
N THR A 284 -7.79 12.60 16.74
CA THR A 284 -7.57 14.04 16.50
C THR A 284 -7.86 14.40 15.03
N GLN A 285 -8.16 15.66 14.77
CA GLN A 285 -8.39 16.13 13.39
C GLN A 285 -7.18 15.88 12.48
N GLN A 286 -5.96 16.09 13.00
CA GLN A 286 -4.73 15.82 12.26
C GLN A 286 -4.53 14.32 12.00
N GLY A 287 -4.82 13.46 12.98
CA GLY A 287 -4.80 12.00 12.82
C GLY A 287 -5.79 11.52 11.77
N ALA A 288 -7.02 12.06 11.77
CA ALA A 288 -8.01 11.77 10.74
C ALA A 288 -7.54 12.18 9.33
N ALA A 289 -6.92 13.37 9.21
CA ALA A 289 -6.37 13.84 7.94
C ALA A 289 -5.22 12.95 7.42
N GLU A 290 -4.36 12.48 8.32
CA GLU A 290 -3.28 11.54 7.98
C GLU A 290 -3.83 10.18 7.50
N ILE A 291 -4.79 9.59 8.22
CA ILE A 291 -5.47 8.35 7.78
C ILE A 291 -6.07 8.53 6.38
N GLN A 292 -6.82 9.62 6.19
CA GLN A 292 -7.51 9.89 4.92
C GLN A 292 -6.51 10.09 3.77
N ARG A 293 -5.42 10.83 3.99
CA ARG A 293 -4.36 10.99 2.99
C ARG A 293 -3.70 9.65 2.65
N THR A 294 -3.33 8.87 3.67
CA THR A 294 -2.72 7.56 3.47
C THR A 294 -3.62 6.63 2.68
N ALA A 295 -4.94 6.67 2.92
CA ALA A 295 -5.91 5.90 2.17
C ALA A 295 -6.02 6.35 0.70
N GLN A 296 -6.01 7.67 0.45
CA GLN A 296 -6.02 8.22 -0.91
C GLN A 296 -4.78 7.85 -1.71
N GLU A 297 -3.60 7.84 -1.08
CA GLU A 297 -2.34 7.41 -1.69
C GLU A 297 -2.39 5.93 -2.10
N LEU A 298 -3.00 5.05 -1.30
CA LEU A 298 -3.24 3.65 -1.69
C LEU A 298 -4.26 3.55 -2.82
N LEU A 299 -5.39 4.27 -2.72
CA LEU A 299 -6.43 4.29 -3.74
C LEU A 299 -5.91 4.77 -5.11
N ALA A 300 -4.91 5.64 -5.14
CA ALA A 300 -4.30 6.10 -6.37
C ALA A 300 -3.80 4.92 -7.24
N SER A 301 -3.31 3.85 -6.61
CA SER A 301 -2.92 2.64 -7.33
C SER A 301 -4.09 2.02 -8.11
N LEU A 302 -5.21 1.78 -7.41
CA LEU A 302 -6.43 1.26 -8.02
C LEU A 302 -6.89 2.11 -9.19
N ARG A 303 -6.89 3.45 -9.02
CA ARG A 303 -7.28 4.36 -10.10
C ARG A 303 -6.39 4.23 -11.35
N VAL A 304 -5.08 4.04 -11.17
CA VAL A 304 -4.14 3.80 -12.27
C VAL A 304 -4.40 2.47 -12.97
N GLN A 305 -4.77 1.44 -12.21
CA GLN A 305 -5.16 0.13 -12.76
C GLN A 305 -6.32 0.24 -13.77
N GLY A 306 -7.30 1.09 -13.45
CA GLY A 306 -8.47 1.33 -14.29
C GLY A 306 -9.45 0.16 -14.36
N GLY A 307 -10.33 0.18 -15.36
CA GLY A 307 -11.35 -0.85 -15.56
C GLY A 307 -12.67 -0.60 -14.85
N LYS A 308 -13.46 -1.68 -14.72
CA LYS A 308 -14.78 -1.67 -14.09
C LYS A 308 -14.77 -2.43 -12.76
N THR A 309 -15.80 -2.29 -11.96
CA THR A 309 -16.02 -3.12 -10.76
C THR A 309 -17.35 -3.86 -10.85
N ALA A 310 -17.46 -5.04 -10.22
CA ALA A 310 -18.75 -5.73 -10.12
C ALA A 310 -19.65 -5.08 -9.05
N SER A 311 -19.06 -4.56 -7.97
CA SER A 311 -19.72 -3.82 -6.90
C SER A 311 -19.36 -2.33 -6.95
N ASP A 312 -20.30 -1.48 -6.55
CA ASP A 312 -20.06 -0.03 -6.46
C ASP A 312 -19.30 0.37 -5.18
N ALA A 313 -19.12 -0.55 -4.24
CA ALA A 313 -18.42 -0.30 -2.99
C ALA A 313 -17.64 -1.52 -2.47
N GLY A 314 -16.60 -1.22 -1.71
CA GLY A 314 -15.86 -2.14 -0.85
C GLY A 314 -15.62 -1.47 0.50
N GLN A 315 -15.61 -2.25 1.58
CA GLN A 315 -15.41 -1.70 2.92
C GLN A 315 -14.61 -2.64 3.81
N THR A 316 -13.85 -2.07 4.74
CA THR A 316 -13.17 -2.83 5.79
C THR A 316 -13.04 -1.98 7.04
N SER A 317 -12.92 -2.63 8.19
CA SER A 317 -12.56 -2.00 9.45
C SER A 317 -11.30 -2.66 9.95
N VAL A 318 -10.26 -1.89 10.24
CA VAL A 318 -8.95 -2.42 10.60
C VAL A 318 -8.42 -1.76 11.87
N ARG A 319 -7.44 -2.40 12.50
CA ARG A 319 -6.75 -1.88 13.67
C ARG A 319 -5.30 -1.54 13.34
N CYS A 320 -4.89 -0.32 13.62
CA CYS A 320 -3.48 0.09 13.56
C CYS A 320 -2.98 0.46 14.96
N THR A 321 -1.75 0.07 15.28
CA THR A 321 -1.09 0.41 16.54
C THR A 321 -0.17 1.60 16.33
N ILE A 322 -0.26 2.57 17.23
CA ILE A 322 0.54 3.80 17.21
C ILE A 322 1.29 3.87 18.54
N VAL A 323 2.61 4.00 18.46
CA VAL A 323 3.50 3.93 19.63
C VAL A 323 4.35 5.18 19.67
N ASN A 324 4.36 5.84 20.82
CA ASN A 324 5.36 6.85 21.16
C ASN A 324 6.18 6.31 22.32
N ALA A 325 7.26 5.60 22.02
CA ALA A 325 7.99 4.83 23.02
C ALA A 325 8.68 5.73 24.06
N ALA A 326 9.15 6.90 23.65
CA ALA A 326 9.84 7.84 24.54
C ALA A 326 9.75 9.28 24.07
N GLN A 327 10.07 10.20 24.98
CA GLN A 327 10.29 11.60 24.62
C GLN A 327 11.67 11.73 23.97
N PRO A 328 11.80 12.47 22.86
CA PRO A 328 13.09 12.88 22.34
C PRO A 328 13.94 13.60 23.38
N ALA A 329 15.24 13.34 23.36
CA ALA A 329 16.20 13.87 24.32
C ALA A 329 17.49 14.32 23.61
N PRO A 330 18.32 15.14 24.24
CA PRO A 330 19.63 15.47 23.71
C PRO A 330 20.51 14.23 23.71
N VAL A 331 21.14 13.94 22.56
CA VAL A 331 22.13 12.87 22.41
C VAL A 331 23.43 13.43 21.85
N PRO A 332 24.59 12.82 22.13
CA PRO A 332 25.86 13.26 21.53
C PRO A 332 25.80 13.22 19.99
N GLU A 333 26.34 14.24 19.32
CA GLU A 333 26.41 14.27 17.85
C GLU A 333 27.30 13.15 17.27
N SER A 334 28.31 12.72 18.04
CA SER A 334 29.34 11.75 17.64
C SER A 334 29.01 10.27 17.93
N GLY A 335 27.77 9.92 18.29
CA GLY A 335 27.45 8.61 18.88
C GLY A 335 26.19 7.89 18.41
N GLY A 336 25.63 8.20 17.23
CA GLY A 336 24.50 7.44 16.69
C GLY A 336 24.98 6.34 15.75
N LEU A 337 25.02 5.09 16.22
CA LEU A 337 25.02 3.90 15.35
C LEU A 337 23.66 3.75 14.66
#